data_AF-A0A812KTL9-F1
#
_entry.id   AF-A0A812KTL9-F1
#
_cell.length_a   1.000
_cell.length_b   1.000
_cell.length_c   1.000
_cell.angle_alpha   90.00
_cell.angle_beta   90.00
_cell.angle_gamma   90.00
#
_symmetry.space_group_name_H-M   'P 1'
#
loop_
_entity.id
_entity.type
_entity.pdbx_description
1 polymer ?
#
loop_
_entity_poly.entity_id
_entity_poly.type
_entity_poly.pdbx_seq_one_letter_code
_entity_poly.pdbx_strand_id
1 'polypeptide(L)'
;MEPLTEDLRSKASAAGVKAFSMEEVEKVGADKPLEHLAPSPQDILTFCYTSGTTGDPKGVLLTHQSLCAAYSGAMGRKALQNVATDVHMSYLPLPHIFERMVQFGVIMAGACIGFYQGDTFKIVEDLQALRPTIFPSVPRLLNRVHDRLLAGVHEAGGLKKVLFEKGFAAKKAMLPQGKNTHPLWDRLVFKKVAEKVGLDRVRVIVTGSAPIADNVLDFIRVVFCCSVYLAWSRFAVCLLF
;
A
#
# COMPACT_ATOMS: atom_id res chain seq x y z
N MET A 1 -24.75 0.78 -2.99
CA MET A 1 -24.90 -0.69 -2.87
C MET A 1 -26.04 -1.10 -3.78
N GLU A 2 -25.90 -2.22 -4.49
CA GLU A 2 -27.02 -2.77 -5.26
C GLU A 2 -28.14 -3.21 -4.29
N PRO A 3 -29.42 -2.97 -4.63
CA PRO A 3 -30.53 -3.35 -3.77
C PRO A 3 -30.68 -4.88 -3.70
N LEU A 4 -31.00 -5.40 -2.52
CA LEU A 4 -31.26 -6.82 -2.33
C LEU A 4 -32.57 -7.21 -3.04
N THR A 5 -32.45 -7.94 -4.13
CA THR A 5 -33.59 -8.37 -4.96
C THR A 5 -34.30 -9.60 -4.40
N GLU A 6 -35.56 -9.79 -4.77
CA GLU A 6 -36.35 -10.96 -4.36
C GLU A 6 -35.77 -12.28 -4.91
N ASP A 7 -35.19 -12.24 -6.12
CA ASP A 7 -34.48 -13.38 -6.70
C ASP A 7 -33.27 -13.78 -5.85
N LEU A 8 -32.48 -12.82 -5.37
CA LEU A 8 -31.35 -13.08 -4.46
C LEU A 8 -31.84 -13.65 -3.12
N ARG A 9 -32.95 -13.14 -2.58
CA ARG A 9 -33.56 -13.67 -1.34
C ARG A 9 -34.03 -15.11 -1.51
N SER A 10 -34.70 -15.40 -2.62
CA SER A 10 -35.18 -16.75 -2.96
C SER A 10 -34.01 -17.73 -3.10
N LYS A 11 -32.95 -17.35 -3.84
CA LYS A 11 -31.72 -18.15 -3.96
C LYS A 11 -31.02 -18.39 -2.62
N ALA A 12 -30.90 -17.36 -1.79
CA ALA A 12 -30.33 -17.50 -0.45
C ALA A 12 -31.15 -18.47 0.40
N SER A 13 -32.48 -18.32 0.41
CA SER A 13 -33.39 -19.20 1.15
C SER A 13 -33.31 -20.65 0.67
N ALA A 14 -33.22 -20.88 -0.64
CA ALA A 14 -33.04 -22.23 -1.19
C ALA A 14 -31.70 -22.87 -0.78
N ALA A 15 -30.67 -22.05 -0.53
CA ALA A 15 -29.39 -22.48 0.02
C ALA A 15 -29.36 -22.59 1.56
N GLY A 16 -30.49 -22.33 2.24
CA GLY A 16 -30.58 -22.37 3.70
C GLY A 16 -29.95 -21.16 4.41
N VAL A 17 -29.75 -20.05 3.69
CA VAL A 17 -29.13 -18.82 4.21
C VAL A 17 -30.15 -17.67 4.18
N LYS A 18 -30.11 -16.81 5.19
CA LYS A 18 -30.94 -15.59 5.22
C LYS A 18 -30.17 -14.41 4.67
N ALA A 19 -30.70 -13.75 3.65
CA ALA A 19 -30.13 -12.53 3.09
C ALA A 19 -30.78 -11.29 3.75
N PHE A 20 -29.94 -10.33 4.13
CA PHE A 20 -30.36 -9.03 4.66
C PHE A 20 -29.77 -7.91 3.81
N SER A 21 -30.54 -6.84 3.60
CA SER A 21 -29.98 -5.57 3.10
C SER A 21 -29.22 -4.86 4.21
N MET A 22 -28.33 -3.94 3.86
CA MET A 22 -27.61 -3.14 4.86
C MET A 22 -28.58 -2.36 5.77
N GLU A 23 -29.64 -1.80 5.21
CA GLU A 23 -30.69 -1.09 5.95
C GLU A 23 -31.42 -2.00 6.94
N GLU A 24 -31.68 -3.26 6.58
CA GLU A 24 -32.28 -4.24 7.49
C GLU A 24 -31.34 -4.57 8.65
N VAL A 25 -30.03 -4.69 8.39
CA VAL A 25 -29.02 -4.91 9.43
C VAL A 25 -28.92 -3.71 10.37
N GLU A 26 -28.89 -2.49 9.82
CA GLU A 26 -28.88 -1.25 10.60
C GLU A 26 -30.13 -1.13 11.49
N LYS A 27 -31.31 -1.46 10.94
CA LYS A 27 -32.57 -1.46 11.69
C LYS A 27 -32.54 -2.48 12.83
N VAL A 28 -32.02 -3.69 12.60
CA VAL A 28 -31.86 -4.69 13.67
C VAL A 28 -30.98 -4.16 14.80
N GLY A 29 -29.88 -3.46 14.46
CA GLY A 29 -29.00 -2.83 15.44
C GLY A 29 -29.67 -1.67 16.19
N ALA A 30 -30.47 -0.86 15.52
CA ALA A 30 -31.21 0.25 16.13
C ALA A 30 -32.33 -0.23 17.06
N ASP A 31 -33.05 -1.29 16.69
CA ASP A 31 -34.13 -1.88 17.48
C ASP A 31 -33.61 -2.62 18.72
N LYS A 32 -32.36 -3.08 18.69
CA LYS A 32 -31.70 -3.84 19.75
C LYS A 32 -30.27 -3.35 19.98
N PRO A 33 -30.09 -2.14 20.53
CA PRO A 33 -28.77 -1.62 20.79
C PRO A 33 -28.04 -2.51 21.79
N LEU A 34 -26.88 -3.02 21.40
CA LEU A 34 -25.97 -3.73 22.29
C LEU A 34 -25.04 -2.71 22.95
N GLU A 35 -24.69 -2.96 24.21
CA GLU A 35 -23.63 -2.19 24.85
C GLU A 35 -22.31 -2.39 24.11
N HIS A 36 -21.46 -1.36 24.11
CA HIS A 36 -20.15 -1.46 23.52
C HIS A 36 -19.29 -2.47 24.29
N LEU A 37 -18.98 -3.60 23.65
CA LEU A 37 -18.07 -4.60 24.17
C LEU A 37 -16.64 -4.24 23.76
N ALA A 38 -15.92 -3.56 24.66
CA ALA A 38 -14.53 -3.25 24.43
C ALA A 38 -13.69 -4.54 24.37
N PRO A 39 -12.84 -4.73 23.34
CA PRO A 39 -12.02 -5.94 23.21
C PRO A 39 -10.88 -5.96 24.23
N SER A 40 -10.55 -7.16 24.71
CA SER A 40 -9.32 -7.44 25.44
C SER A 40 -8.12 -7.51 24.48
N PRO A 41 -6.89 -7.15 24.92
CA PRO A 41 -5.69 -7.30 24.09
C PRO A 41 -5.45 -8.74 23.58
N GLN A 42 -5.95 -9.76 24.29
CA GLN A 42 -5.81 -11.17 23.90
C GLN A 42 -6.90 -11.65 22.93
N ASP A 43 -7.95 -10.86 22.72
CA ASP A 43 -9.01 -11.22 21.78
C ASP A 43 -8.46 -11.25 20.35
N ILE A 44 -8.99 -12.19 19.56
CA ILE A 44 -8.66 -12.31 18.15
C ILE A 44 -9.30 -11.14 17.41
N LEU A 45 -8.48 -10.28 16.82
CA LEU A 45 -8.94 -9.18 15.98
C LEU A 45 -9.23 -9.68 14.56
N THR A 46 -8.34 -10.50 14.00
CA THR A 46 -8.47 -10.98 12.63
C THR A 46 -7.61 -12.22 12.40
N PHE A 47 -7.80 -12.89 11.26
CA PHE A 47 -6.87 -13.92 10.77
C PHE A 47 -6.34 -13.61 9.37
N CYS A 48 -5.29 -14.32 8.96
CA CYS A 48 -4.75 -14.30 7.60
C CYS A 48 -4.52 -15.73 7.12
N TYR A 49 -5.02 -16.09 5.95
CA TYR A 49 -4.62 -17.35 5.31
C TYR A 49 -3.28 -17.20 4.62
N THR A 50 -2.47 -18.25 4.72
CA THR A 50 -1.14 -18.30 4.09
C THR A 50 -0.96 -19.64 3.41
N SER A 51 -0.36 -19.64 2.21
CA SER A 51 -0.28 -20.84 1.37
C SER A 51 0.59 -21.95 1.95
N GLY A 52 1.51 -21.64 2.89
CA GLY A 52 2.40 -22.63 3.50
C GLY A 52 3.20 -23.45 2.47
N THR A 53 4.04 -24.37 2.93
CA THR A 53 4.73 -25.33 2.04
C THR A 53 3.95 -26.64 1.87
N THR A 54 2.87 -26.82 2.65
CA THR A 54 2.14 -28.08 2.79
C THR A 54 0.88 -28.16 1.92
N GLY A 55 0.61 -27.18 1.05
CA GLY A 55 -0.53 -27.17 0.13
C GLY A 55 -1.83 -26.61 0.72
N ASP A 56 -2.16 -26.97 1.96
CA ASP A 56 -3.36 -26.45 2.65
C ASP A 56 -3.11 -25.08 3.29
N PRO A 57 -3.93 -24.06 2.98
CA PRO A 57 -3.79 -22.74 3.58
C PRO A 57 -4.01 -22.76 5.10
N LYS A 58 -3.06 -22.21 5.85
CA LYS A 58 -3.16 -22.09 7.32
C LYS A 58 -3.62 -20.69 7.72
N GLY A 59 -4.64 -20.63 8.57
CA GLY A 59 -5.16 -19.39 9.16
C GLY A 59 -4.31 -18.96 10.36
N VAL A 60 -3.58 -17.86 10.24
CA VAL A 60 -2.82 -17.26 11.33
C VAL A 60 -3.74 -16.30 12.09
N LEU A 61 -4.04 -16.65 13.33
CA LEU A 61 -4.84 -15.82 14.24
C LEU A 61 -3.99 -14.65 14.75
N LEU A 62 -4.54 -13.44 14.68
CA LEU A 62 -3.88 -12.21 15.10
C LEU A 62 -4.74 -11.53 16.17
N THR A 63 -4.16 -11.36 17.35
CA THR A 63 -4.81 -10.69 18.47
C THR A 63 -4.68 -9.17 18.35
N HIS A 64 -5.50 -8.43 19.10
CA HIS A 64 -5.35 -6.98 19.22
C HIS A 64 -3.93 -6.58 19.65
N GLN A 65 -3.38 -7.26 20.67
CA GLN A 65 -2.05 -6.99 21.21
C GLN A 65 -0.95 -7.22 20.16
N SER A 66 -1.01 -8.29 19.36
CA SER A 66 0.03 -8.58 18.38
C SER A 66 0.10 -7.53 17.28
N LEU A 67 -1.06 -7.03 16.83
CA LEU A 67 -1.15 -5.99 15.83
C LEU A 67 -0.76 -4.61 16.37
N CYS A 68 -1.17 -4.28 17.59
CA CYS A 68 -0.75 -3.04 18.23
C CYS A 68 0.77 -3.01 18.45
N ALA A 69 1.37 -4.13 18.86
CA ALA A 69 2.83 -4.25 19.02
C ALA A 69 3.56 -4.10 17.68
N ALA A 70 3.09 -4.79 16.63
CA ALA A 70 3.65 -4.67 15.29
C ALA A 70 3.57 -3.23 14.75
N TYR A 71 2.43 -2.57 14.95
CA TYR A 71 2.21 -1.20 14.52
C TYR A 71 3.11 -0.22 15.27
N SER A 72 3.17 -0.35 16.60
CA SER A 72 4.03 0.49 17.44
C SER A 72 5.50 0.35 17.05
N GLY A 73 5.94 -0.87 16.73
CA GLY A 73 7.29 -1.12 16.22
C GLY A 73 7.57 -0.45 14.87
N ALA A 74 6.59 -0.43 13.97
CA ALA A 74 6.71 0.27 12.68
C ALA A 74 6.74 1.80 12.86
N MET A 75 5.83 2.34 13.68
CA MET A 75 5.70 3.79 13.93
C MET A 75 6.79 4.37 14.82
N GLY A 76 7.57 3.54 15.52
CA GLY A 76 8.77 3.98 16.23
C GLY A 76 9.82 4.59 15.28
N ARG A 77 9.73 4.30 13.98
CA ARG A 77 10.57 4.93 12.95
C ARG A 77 9.90 6.20 12.46
N LYS A 78 10.44 7.36 12.82
CA LYS A 78 9.91 8.69 12.45
C LYS A 78 9.53 8.83 10.97
N ALA A 79 10.33 8.24 10.07
CA ALA A 79 10.05 8.31 8.64
C ALA A 79 8.78 7.55 8.21
N LEU A 80 8.39 6.49 8.93
CA LEU A 80 7.20 5.70 8.66
C LEU A 80 5.95 6.20 9.38
N GLN A 81 6.08 7.20 10.25
CA GLN A 81 4.92 7.77 10.94
C GLN A 81 3.96 8.40 9.93
N ASN A 82 2.69 8.00 10.00
CA ASN A 82 1.63 8.64 9.24
C ASN A 82 1.22 9.94 9.92
N VAL A 83 0.83 10.93 9.12
CA VAL A 83 0.27 12.21 9.56
C VAL A 83 -1.08 12.43 8.92
N ALA A 84 -1.95 13.25 9.53
CA ALA A 84 -3.32 13.48 9.05
C ALA A 84 -3.43 14.02 7.60
N THR A 85 -2.34 14.57 7.05
CA THR A 85 -2.28 15.06 5.66
C THR A 85 -1.86 13.98 4.66
N ASP A 86 -1.57 12.76 5.12
CA ASP A 86 -1.21 11.67 4.24
C ASP A 86 -2.38 11.14 3.42
N VAL A 87 -2.03 10.66 2.24
CA VAL A 87 -2.94 10.01 1.30
C VAL A 87 -2.31 8.69 0.88
N HIS A 88 -2.96 7.59 1.22
CA HIS A 88 -2.58 6.22 0.88
C HIS A 88 -3.32 5.71 -0.34
N MET A 89 -2.63 5.02 -1.24
CA MET A 89 -3.25 4.26 -2.34
C MET A 89 -3.43 2.79 -1.95
N SER A 90 -4.65 2.41 -1.58
CA SER A 90 -5.03 1.03 -1.29
C SER A 90 -5.30 0.26 -2.59
N TYR A 91 -4.28 -0.42 -3.09
CA TYR A 91 -4.39 -1.34 -4.24
C TYR A 91 -3.92 -2.77 -3.93
N LEU A 92 -3.28 -2.99 -2.78
CA LEU A 92 -2.89 -4.32 -2.34
C LEU A 92 -4.12 -5.07 -1.82
N PRO A 93 -4.17 -6.41 -1.94
CA PRO A 93 -5.30 -7.19 -1.45
C PRO A 93 -5.47 -7.06 0.07
N LEU A 94 -6.69 -6.70 0.53
CA LEU A 94 -7.04 -6.67 1.95
C LEU A 94 -6.80 -8.00 2.72
N PRO A 95 -6.92 -9.19 2.10
CA PRO A 95 -6.55 -10.43 2.77
C PRO A 95 -5.08 -10.48 3.23
N HIS A 96 -4.20 -9.67 2.63
CA HIS A 96 -2.80 -9.59 3.02
C HIS A 96 -2.62 -8.69 4.26
N ILE A 97 -1.84 -9.13 5.25
CA ILE A 97 -1.66 -8.38 6.50
C ILE A 97 -0.99 -7.02 6.32
N PHE A 98 -0.03 -6.91 5.40
CA PHE A 98 0.64 -5.66 5.05
C PHE A 98 -0.33 -4.52 4.71
N GLU A 99 -1.33 -4.73 3.84
CA GLU A 99 -2.30 -3.69 3.49
C GLU A 99 -3.12 -3.28 4.72
N ARG A 100 -3.60 -4.26 5.50
CA ARG A 100 -4.35 -3.99 6.75
C ARG A 100 -3.53 -3.17 7.74
N MET A 101 -2.25 -3.49 7.92
CA MET A 101 -1.35 -2.74 8.80
C MET A 101 -1.18 -1.30 8.34
N VAL A 102 -1.08 -1.06 7.04
CA VAL A 102 -1.02 0.32 6.51
C VAL A 102 -2.34 1.03 6.76
N GLN A 103 -3.48 0.42 6.42
CA GLN A 103 -4.79 1.06 6.60
C GLN A 103 -5.07 1.39 8.06
N PHE A 104 -4.78 0.49 9.00
CA PHE A 104 -4.87 0.78 10.43
C PHE A 104 -4.04 2.01 10.80
N GLY A 105 -2.82 2.11 10.28
CA GLY A 105 -1.98 3.28 10.50
C GLY A 105 -2.52 4.57 9.93
N VAL A 106 -3.12 4.52 8.74
CA VAL A 106 -3.70 5.69 8.07
C VAL A 106 -4.94 6.15 8.84
N ILE A 107 -5.80 5.21 9.25
CA ILE A 107 -7.01 5.49 10.04
C ILE A 107 -6.64 6.09 11.40
N MET A 108 -5.68 5.49 12.12
CA MET A 108 -5.23 6.00 13.42
C MET A 108 -4.61 7.41 13.32
N ALA A 109 -4.00 7.75 12.19
CA ALA A 109 -3.44 9.08 11.95
C ALA A 109 -4.49 10.12 11.50
N GLY A 110 -5.74 9.72 11.25
CA GLY A 110 -6.77 10.59 10.66
C GLY A 110 -6.47 10.98 9.22
N ALA A 111 -5.73 10.15 8.50
CA ALA A 111 -5.31 10.37 7.12
C ALA A 111 -6.29 9.77 6.10
N CYS A 112 -6.04 9.94 4.80
CA CYS A 112 -6.94 9.51 3.74
C CYS A 112 -6.50 8.21 3.07
N ILE A 113 -7.47 7.36 2.72
CA ILE A 113 -7.27 6.15 1.90
C ILE A 113 -8.03 6.34 0.58
N GLY A 114 -7.33 6.25 -0.54
CA GLY A 114 -7.91 6.13 -1.87
C GLY A 114 -7.86 4.67 -2.34
N PHE A 115 -8.99 4.16 -2.79
CA PHE A 115 -9.09 2.80 -3.34
C PHE A 115 -8.91 2.83 -4.84
N TYR A 116 -8.07 1.93 -5.35
CA TYR A 116 -7.87 1.75 -6.79
C TYR A 116 -9.13 1.19 -7.47
N GLN A 117 -9.18 1.26 -8.80
CA GLN A 117 -10.34 0.85 -9.59
C GLN A 117 -10.61 -0.67 -9.65
N GLY A 118 -9.79 -1.50 -8.98
CA GLY A 118 -9.90 -2.96 -9.03
C GLY A 118 -8.97 -3.62 -10.06
N ASP A 119 -8.42 -2.85 -11.01
CA ASP A 119 -7.51 -3.35 -12.04
C ASP A 119 -6.07 -2.83 -11.86
N THR A 120 -5.14 -3.74 -11.54
CA THR A 120 -3.72 -3.39 -11.33
C THR A 120 -3.01 -2.90 -12.60
N PHE A 121 -3.56 -3.15 -13.80
CA PHE A 121 -3.00 -2.61 -15.05
C PHE A 121 -3.26 -1.11 -15.20
N LYS A 122 -4.31 -0.58 -14.55
CA LYS A 122 -4.69 0.83 -14.54
C LYS A 122 -4.13 1.63 -13.38
N ILE A 123 -3.28 1.02 -12.55
CA ILE A 123 -2.74 1.64 -11.34
C ILE A 123 -2.07 3.00 -11.59
N VAL A 124 -1.48 3.24 -12.76
CA VAL A 124 -0.88 4.53 -13.10
C VAL A 124 -1.93 5.63 -13.24
N GLU A 125 -3.10 5.32 -13.81
CA GLU A 125 -4.22 6.27 -13.92
C GLU A 125 -4.76 6.61 -12.52
N ASP A 126 -4.91 5.59 -11.67
CA ASP A 126 -5.33 5.77 -10.27
C ASP A 126 -4.32 6.63 -9.49
N LEU A 127 -3.02 6.39 -9.67
CA LEU A 127 -1.97 7.18 -9.04
C LEU A 127 -1.97 8.63 -9.55
N GLN A 128 -2.18 8.86 -10.84
CA GLN A 128 -2.29 10.20 -11.42
C GLN A 128 -3.50 10.97 -10.86
N ALA A 129 -4.62 10.28 -10.62
CA ALA A 129 -5.81 10.89 -10.04
C ALA A 129 -5.63 11.20 -8.54
N LEU A 130 -5.14 10.23 -7.76
CA LEU A 130 -5.05 10.35 -6.30
C LEU A 130 -3.83 11.16 -5.83
N ARG A 131 -2.70 11.02 -6.53
CA ARG A 131 -1.38 11.57 -6.17
C ARG A 131 -1.02 11.32 -4.70
N PRO A 132 -0.82 10.05 -4.30
CA PRO A 132 -0.63 9.68 -2.90
C PRO A 132 0.69 10.23 -2.31
N THR A 133 0.72 10.38 -0.99
CA THR A 133 1.93 10.75 -0.24
C THR A 133 2.64 9.52 0.30
N ILE A 134 1.91 8.43 0.56
CA ILE A 134 2.46 7.14 0.96
C ILE A 134 2.04 6.06 -0.02
N PHE A 135 2.98 5.23 -0.44
CA PHE A 135 2.74 4.20 -1.44
C PHE A 135 3.37 2.87 -1.03
N PRO A 136 2.67 2.05 -0.23
CA PRO A 136 3.06 0.68 0.01
C PRO A 136 3.04 -0.07 -1.31
N SER A 137 4.08 -0.83 -1.60
CA SER A 137 4.20 -1.55 -2.85
C SER A 137 4.87 -2.91 -2.70
N VAL A 138 5.00 -3.61 -3.81
CA VAL A 138 5.63 -4.93 -3.89
C VAL A 138 6.72 -4.92 -4.96
N PRO A 139 7.77 -5.73 -4.82
CA PRO A 139 8.91 -5.77 -5.74
C PRO A 139 8.50 -5.93 -7.19
N ARG A 140 7.49 -6.76 -7.46
CA ARG A 140 6.97 -6.99 -8.82
C ARG A 140 6.47 -5.71 -9.49
N LEU A 141 5.79 -4.82 -8.74
CA LEU A 141 5.30 -3.57 -9.31
C LEU A 141 6.45 -2.57 -9.47
N LEU A 142 7.33 -2.46 -8.47
CA LEU A 142 8.48 -1.54 -8.54
C LEU A 142 9.44 -1.88 -9.68
N ASN A 143 9.71 -3.17 -9.93
CA ASN A 143 10.50 -3.62 -11.08
C ASN A 143 9.82 -3.25 -12.40
N ARG A 144 8.51 -3.45 -12.52
CA ARG A 144 7.75 -3.06 -13.71
C ARG A 144 7.82 -1.55 -13.97
N VAL A 145 7.69 -0.75 -12.92
CA VAL A 145 7.80 0.73 -13.01
C VAL A 145 9.22 1.13 -13.42
N HIS A 146 10.24 0.52 -12.82
CA HIS A 146 11.65 0.70 -13.19
C HIS A 146 11.88 0.43 -14.68
N ASP A 147 11.48 -0.74 -15.16
CA ASP A 147 11.72 -1.17 -16.55
C ASP A 147 10.98 -0.27 -17.54
N ARG A 148 9.73 0.09 -17.24
CA ARG A 148 8.92 0.98 -18.08
C ARG A 148 9.50 2.40 -18.15
N LEU A 149 9.98 2.94 -17.04
CA LEU A 149 10.60 4.26 -17.01
C LEU A 149 11.94 4.27 -17.77
N LEU A 150 12.78 3.26 -17.59
CA LEU A 150 14.02 3.13 -18.33
C LEU A 150 13.79 2.98 -19.83
N ALA A 151 12.84 2.14 -20.24
CA ALA A 151 12.44 2.00 -21.64
C ALA A 151 11.98 3.36 -22.22
N GLY A 152 11.15 4.10 -21.50
CA GLY A 152 10.70 5.44 -21.93
C GLY A 152 11.82 6.47 -22.02
N VAL A 153 12.86 6.38 -21.18
CA VAL A 153 14.06 7.23 -21.28
C VAL A 153 14.88 6.87 -22.51
N HIS A 154 15.05 5.57 -22.78
CA HIS A 154 15.78 5.10 -23.96
C HIS A 154 15.08 5.46 -25.27
N GLU A 155 13.77 5.28 -25.33
CA GLU A 155 12.92 5.63 -26.47
C GLU A 155 12.94 7.15 -26.74
N ALA A 156 12.87 7.97 -25.69
CA ALA A 156 12.95 9.43 -25.83
C ALA A 156 14.31 9.90 -26.39
N GLY A 157 15.39 9.17 -26.10
CA GLY A 157 16.71 9.39 -26.66
C GLY A 157 17.29 10.81 -26.49
N GLY A 158 18.35 11.09 -27.25
CA GLY A 158 18.95 12.41 -27.40
C GLY A 158 19.25 13.14 -26.08
N LEU A 159 18.92 14.43 -26.04
CA LEU A 159 19.17 15.28 -24.87
C LEU A 159 18.40 14.83 -23.63
N LYS A 160 17.19 14.27 -23.77
CA LYS A 160 16.37 13.81 -22.63
C LYS A 160 17.05 12.65 -21.91
N LYS A 161 17.59 11.68 -22.66
CA LYS A 161 18.37 10.58 -22.12
C LYS A 161 19.61 11.08 -21.39
N VAL A 162 20.39 11.96 -22.02
CA VAL A 162 21.62 12.51 -21.40
C VAL A 162 21.31 13.29 -20.11
N LEU A 163 20.25 14.10 -20.09
CA LEU A 163 19.83 14.82 -18.89
C LEU A 163 19.38 13.86 -17.78
N PHE A 164 18.62 12.82 -18.11
CA PHE A 164 18.20 11.81 -17.15
C PHE A 164 19.40 11.08 -16.55
N GLU A 165 20.32 10.56 -17.37
CA GLU A 165 21.50 9.82 -16.92
C GLU A 165 22.43 10.69 -16.06
N LYS A 166 22.69 11.94 -16.46
CA LYS A 166 23.49 12.88 -15.67
C LYS A 166 22.83 13.20 -14.34
N GLY A 167 21.53 13.50 -14.34
CA GLY A 167 20.79 13.76 -13.11
C GLY A 167 20.72 12.55 -12.19
N PHE A 168 20.58 11.37 -12.78
CA PHE A 168 20.53 10.12 -12.05
C PHE A 168 21.86 9.82 -11.37
N ALA A 169 22.97 9.92 -12.10
CA ALA A 169 24.31 9.72 -11.55
C ALA A 169 24.61 10.72 -10.42
N ALA A 170 24.28 12.01 -10.62
CA ALA A 170 24.46 13.04 -9.60
C ALA A 170 23.68 12.75 -8.31
N LYS A 171 22.40 12.39 -8.43
CA LYS A 171 21.57 12.06 -7.26
C LYS A 171 21.97 10.73 -6.62
N LYS A 172 22.33 9.72 -7.41
CA LYS A 172 22.77 8.42 -6.89
C LYS A 172 24.03 8.56 -6.02
N ALA A 173 24.96 9.42 -6.41
CA ALA A 173 26.16 9.72 -5.60
C ALA A 173 25.85 10.36 -4.24
N MET A 174 24.66 10.96 -4.07
CA MET A 174 24.21 11.59 -2.83
C MET A 174 23.44 10.63 -1.90
N LEU A 175 22.97 9.49 -2.41
CA LEU A 175 22.21 8.52 -1.61
C LEU A 175 22.95 8.01 -0.36
N PRO A 176 24.27 7.72 -0.40
CA PRO A 176 25.01 7.30 0.80
C PRO A 176 25.01 8.36 1.91
N GLN A 177 24.79 9.64 1.57
CA GLN A 177 24.68 10.75 2.51
C GLN A 177 23.24 10.93 3.04
N GLY A 178 22.32 10.02 2.71
CA GLY A 178 20.91 10.10 3.07
C GLY A 178 20.12 11.15 2.29
N LYS A 179 20.68 11.72 1.21
CA LYS A 179 20.04 12.76 0.39
C LYS A 179 19.49 12.17 -0.91
N ASN A 180 18.17 12.28 -1.09
CA ASN A 180 17.43 11.80 -2.24
C ASN A 180 16.82 12.94 -3.10
N THR A 181 17.08 14.19 -2.74
CA THR A 181 16.62 15.40 -3.46
C THR A 181 17.80 16.24 -3.96
N HIS A 182 17.60 16.92 -5.08
CA HIS A 182 18.55 17.83 -5.70
C HIS A 182 17.83 19.01 -6.40
N PRO A 183 18.08 20.28 -6.02
CA PRO A 183 17.31 21.44 -6.51
C PRO A 183 17.21 21.56 -8.04
N LEU A 184 18.32 21.35 -8.74
CA LEU A 184 18.37 21.42 -10.21
C LEU A 184 17.70 20.20 -10.88
N TRP A 185 18.19 19.00 -10.60
CA TRP A 185 17.76 17.78 -11.30
C TRP A 185 16.33 17.38 -10.99
N ASP A 186 15.84 17.65 -9.78
CA ASP A 186 14.45 17.37 -9.42
C ASP A 186 13.51 18.23 -10.26
N ARG A 187 13.77 19.54 -10.36
CA ARG A 187 12.94 20.45 -11.15
C ARG A 187 13.05 20.18 -12.66
N LEU A 188 14.25 19.87 -13.15
CA LEU A 188 14.50 19.70 -14.57
C LEU A 188 13.95 18.39 -15.12
N VAL A 189 14.12 17.29 -14.37
CA VAL A 189 13.88 15.91 -14.83
C VAL A 189 12.89 15.19 -13.92
N PHE A 190 13.25 14.94 -12.66
CA PHE A 190 12.59 13.90 -11.86
C PHE A 190 11.18 14.26 -11.42
N LYS A 191 10.88 15.53 -11.16
CA LYS A 191 9.51 15.99 -10.87
C LYS A 191 8.57 15.69 -12.03
N LYS A 192 9.00 15.92 -13.28
CA LYS A 192 8.20 15.62 -14.47
C LYS A 192 7.98 14.11 -14.65
N VAL A 193 8.97 13.30 -14.30
CA VAL A 193 8.86 11.83 -14.35
C VAL A 193 7.90 11.34 -13.27
N ALA A 194 8.01 11.86 -12.04
CA ALA A 194 7.13 11.53 -10.94
C ALA A 194 5.68 11.96 -11.19
N GLU A 195 5.46 13.16 -11.76
CA GLU A 195 4.14 13.69 -12.15
C GLU A 195 3.46 12.79 -13.19
N LYS A 196 4.22 12.26 -14.17
CA LYS A 196 3.70 11.31 -15.15
C LYS A 196 3.23 10.00 -14.55
N VAL A 197 3.76 9.59 -13.41
CA VAL A 197 3.33 8.37 -12.71
C VAL A 197 2.27 8.69 -11.64
N GLY A 198 2.17 9.95 -11.20
CA GLY A 198 1.33 10.37 -10.08
C GLY A 198 2.00 10.24 -8.70
N LEU A 199 3.32 10.05 -8.66
CA LEU A 199 4.09 9.88 -7.43
C LEU A 199 4.91 11.12 -7.06
N ASP A 200 4.55 12.29 -7.57
CA ASP A 200 5.29 13.53 -7.35
C ASP A 200 5.15 14.12 -5.93
N ARG A 201 4.14 13.66 -5.18
CA ARG A 201 3.91 14.00 -3.76
C ARG A 201 4.37 12.89 -2.80
N VAL A 202 4.89 11.78 -3.32
CA VAL A 202 5.22 10.63 -2.49
C VAL A 202 6.41 10.97 -1.59
N ARG A 203 6.23 10.82 -0.28
CA ARG A 203 7.31 10.96 0.71
C ARG A 203 7.94 9.61 1.03
N VAL A 204 7.13 8.55 1.04
CA VAL A 204 7.55 7.23 1.49
C VAL A 204 6.95 6.13 0.63
N ILE A 205 7.82 5.21 0.21
CA ILE A 205 7.46 3.93 -0.39
C ILE A 205 7.94 2.82 0.55
N VAL A 206 7.07 1.90 0.90
CA VAL A 206 7.43 0.71 1.69
C VAL A 206 7.23 -0.51 0.81
N THR A 207 8.24 -1.36 0.68
CA THR A 207 8.15 -2.59 -0.12
C THR A 207 8.55 -3.80 0.69
N GLY A 208 7.88 -4.93 0.48
CA GLY A 208 8.10 -6.18 1.22
C GLY A 208 7.72 -7.41 0.40
N SER A 209 7.40 -8.52 1.07
CA SER A 209 6.97 -9.83 0.53
C SER A 209 7.94 -10.60 -0.37
N ALA A 210 8.89 -9.95 -1.05
CA ALA A 210 9.92 -10.62 -1.84
C ALA A 210 11.25 -9.82 -1.88
N PRO A 211 12.36 -10.46 -2.26
CA PRO A 211 13.61 -9.75 -2.54
C PRO A 211 13.47 -8.75 -3.68
N ILE A 212 14.21 -7.65 -3.60
CA ILE A 212 14.35 -6.64 -4.65
C ILE A 212 15.81 -6.18 -4.70
N ALA A 213 16.33 -5.95 -5.89
CA ALA A 213 17.72 -5.56 -6.08
C ALA A 213 17.96 -4.10 -5.67
N ASP A 214 19.12 -3.82 -5.08
CA ASP A 214 19.48 -2.48 -4.57
C ASP A 214 19.46 -1.41 -5.67
N ASN A 215 19.86 -1.76 -6.90
CA ASN A 215 19.83 -0.84 -8.03
C ASN A 215 18.41 -0.36 -8.35
N VAL A 216 17.39 -1.21 -8.17
CA VAL A 216 15.99 -0.85 -8.36
C VAL A 216 15.55 0.07 -7.23
N LEU A 217 15.89 -0.25 -5.98
CA LEU A 217 15.56 0.60 -4.83
C LEU A 217 16.18 2.01 -4.97
N ASP A 218 17.45 2.09 -5.33
CA ASP A 218 18.14 3.35 -5.59
C ASP A 218 17.51 4.11 -6.74
N PHE A 219 17.10 3.40 -7.79
CA PHE A 219 16.41 4.01 -8.90
C PHE A 219 15.10 4.68 -8.47
N ILE A 220 14.28 3.97 -7.71
CA ILE A 220 12.99 4.47 -7.19
C ILE A 220 13.23 5.67 -6.25
N ARG A 221 14.22 5.62 -5.36
CA ARG A 221 14.59 6.75 -4.47
C ARG A 221 14.97 7.99 -5.27
N VAL A 222 15.77 7.83 -6.32
CA VAL A 222 16.25 8.93 -7.16
C VAL A 222 15.12 9.50 -8.00
N VAL A 223 14.34 8.65 -8.66
CA VAL A 223 13.33 9.07 -9.63
C VAL A 223 12.13 9.73 -8.95
N PHE A 224 11.68 9.21 -7.82
CA PHE A 224 10.53 9.74 -7.10
C PHE A 224 10.91 10.65 -5.93
N CYS A 225 12.21 10.93 -5.74
CA CYS A 225 12.69 11.85 -4.70
C CYS A 225 12.20 11.50 -3.28
N CYS A 226 12.00 10.21 -3.00
CA CYS A 226 11.34 9.74 -1.79
C CYS A 226 12.17 8.73 -1.01
N SER A 227 11.79 8.45 0.24
CA SER A 227 12.43 7.41 1.04
C SER A 227 11.80 6.06 0.73
N VAL A 228 12.63 5.06 0.41
CA VAL A 228 12.19 3.70 0.14
C VAL A 228 12.69 2.76 1.24
N TYR A 229 11.76 2.12 1.95
CA TYR A 229 12.02 1.19 3.04
C TYR A 229 11.69 -0.24 2.64
N LEU A 230 12.62 -1.15 2.91
CA LEU A 230 12.36 -2.58 2.83
C LEU A 230 11.74 -3.02 4.16
N ALA A 231 10.50 -3.51 4.10
CA ALA A 231 9.91 -4.25 5.19
C ALA A 231 10.40 -5.70 5.08
N TRP A 232 11.23 -6.14 6.02
CA TRP A 232 11.64 -7.54 6.16
C TRP A 232 11.20 -8.03 7.54
N SER A 233 10.37 -9.08 7.58
CA SER A 233 10.01 -9.72 8.84
C SER A 233 10.27 -11.21 8.79
N ARG A 234 11.14 -11.70 9.67
CA ARG A 234 11.24 -13.13 10.02
C ARG A 234 10.12 -13.59 10.97
N PHE A 235 9.37 -12.65 11.54
CA PHE A 235 8.22 -12.94 12.39
C PHE A 235 6.98 -13.12 11.54
N ALA A 236 6.23 -14.20 11.79
CA ALA A 236 4.96 -14.57 11.16
C ALA A 236 3.84 -13.51 11.29
N VAL A 237 4.12 -12.31 11.79
CA VAL A 237 3.12 -11.28 12.09
C VAL A 237 3.16 -10.10 11.10
N CYS A 238 4.27 -9.85 10.39
CA CYS A 238 4.37 -8.61 9.61
C CYS A 238 4.28 -8.72 8.09
N LEU A 239 4.54 -9.87 7.46
CA LEU A 239 4.51 -10.00 6.00
C LEU A 239 4.19 -11.43 5.57
N LEU A 240 3.04 -11.93 6.00
CA LEU A 240 2.57 -13.21 5.47
C LEU A 240 2.06 -13.01 4.03
N PHE A 241 3.02 -13.19 3.11
CA PHE A 241 2.99 -13.42 1.65
C PHE A 241 2.17 -12.50 0.74
#